data_AF-A0A3Q7G6K9-F1
#
_entry.id   AF-A0A3Q7G6K9-F1
#
_cell.length_a   1.000
_cell.length_b   1.000
_cell.length_c   1.000
_cell.angle_alpha   90.00
_cell.angle_beta   90.00
_cell.angle_gamma   90.00
#
_symmetry.space_group_name_H-M   'P 1'
#
loop_
_entity.id
_entity.type
_entity.pdbx_description
1 polymer ?
#
loop_
_entity_poly.entity_id
_entity_poly.type
_entity_poly.pdbx_seq_one_letter_code
_entity_poly.pdbx_strand_id
1 'polypeptide(L)'
;MEIPWVFIVFGSWLFVLAFVLKILNHPKRKLPPGPKPWPIIGNLNLLGSLPHKSLHHLSQKYGDLMLLKERWVEEEDFSKLPYIDAIIKETFRLHPVCALLAPHYSLEDCNVAGYDIPKGTAVFEEIQSIGSGRRRCPGYSLGLKVVQTTMANLLHGFNWKLGGDMKPEDISMDEIYGLTIHPKNPISLIMEPRLPLHLY
;
A
#
# COMPACT_ATOMS: atom_id res chain seq x y z
N MET A 1 18.31 -11.13 -45.22
CA MET A 1 16.91 -11.58 -45.13
C MET A 1 16.11 -10.42 -44.58
N GLU A 2 15.50 -9.62 -45.46
CA GLU A 2 14.60 -8.55 -45.01
C GLU A 2 13.29 -9.21 -44.58
N ILE A 3 12.90 -9.02 -43.33
CA ILE A 3 11.60 -9.49 -42.85
C ILE A 3 10.55 -8.62 -43.56
N PRO A 4 9.67 -9.21 -44.40
CA PRO A 4 8.67 -8.43 -45.12
C PRO A 4 7.79 -7.65 -44.14
N TRP A 5 7.55 -6.35 -44.40
CA TRP A 5 6.68 -5.48 -43.60
C TRP A 5 5.31 -6.09 -43.29
N VAL A 6 4.85 -7.01 -44.15
CA VAL A 6 3.65 -7.84 -43.97
C VAL A 6 3.64 -8.58 -42.63
N PHE A 7 4.77 -9.15 -42.19
CA PHE A 7 4.85 -9.88 -40.91
C PHE A 7 4.75 -8.95 -39.70
N ILE A 8 5.26 -7.72 -39.82
CA ILE A 8 5.17 -6.70 -38.75
C ILE A 8 3.71 -6.24 -38.60
N VAL A 9 3.02 -5.99 -39.73
CA VAL A 9 1.61 -5.59 -39.74
C VAL A 9 0.71 -6.73 -39.24
N PHE A 10 1.00 -7.97 -39.64
CA PHE A 10 0.23 -9.12 -39.19
C PHE A 10 0.43 -9.41 -37.70
N GLY A 11 1.68 -9.29 -37.22
CA GLY A 11 2.01 -9.44 -35.80
C GLY A 11 1.36 -8.36 -34.93
N SER A 12 1.32 -7.11 -35.39
CA SER A 12 0.64 -6.03 -34.66
C SER A 12 -0.88 -6.23 -34.63
N TRP A 13 -1.48 -6.70 -35.72
CA TRP A 13 -2.91 -7.02 -35.77
C TRP A 13 -3.27 -8.19 -34.86
N LEU A 14 -2.47 -9.26 -34.84
CA LEU A 14 -2.63 -10.37 -33.90
C LEU A 14 -2.46 -9.93 -32.44
N PHE A 15 -1.53 -9.02 -32.15
CA PHE A 15 -1.35 -8.47 -30.81
C PHE A 15 -2.56 -7.64 -30.36
N VAL A 16 -3.08 -6.77 -31.23
CA VAL A 16 -4.31 -5.99 -30.97
C VAL A 16 -5.51 -6.90 -30.80
N LEU A 17 -5.65 -7.92 -31.65
CA LEU A 17 -6.72 -8.90 -31.55
C LEU A 17 -6.66 -9.70 -30.24
N ALA A 18 -5.48 -10.21 -29.87
CA ALA A 18 -5.27 -10.91 -28.61
C ALA A 18 -5.54 -10.01 -27.40
N PHE A 19 -5.14 -8.73 -27.47
CA PHE A 19 -5.40 -7.74 -26.43
C PHE A 19 -6.91 -7.45 -26.28
N VAL A 20 -7.63 -7.27 -27.39
CA VAL A 20 -9.09 -7.07 -27.40
C VAL A 20 -9.82 -8.31 -26.86
N LEU A 21 -9.43 -9.52 -27.30
CA LEU A 21 -10.00 -10.77 -26.81
C LEU A 21 -9.78 -10.93 -25.31
N LYS A 22 -8.60 -10.58 -24.79
CA LYS A 22 -8.31 -10.60 -23.35
C LYS A 22 -9.20 -9.61 -22.58
N ILE A 23 -9.44 -8.41 -23.12
CA ILE A 23 -10.33 -7.41 -22.50
C ILE A 23 -11.78 -7.92 -22.44
N LEU A 24 -12.25 -8.56 -23.52
CA LEU A 24 -13.61 -9.07 -23.61
C LEU A 24 -13.86 -10.28 -22.70
N ASN A 25 -12.83 -11.10 -22.45
CA ASN A 25 -12.95 -12.34 -21.67
C ASN A 25 -12.69 -12.17 -20.16
N HIS A 26 -12.62 -10.94 -19.63
CA HIS A 26 -12.45 -10.76 -18.18
C HIS A 26 -13.70 -11.23 -17.42
N PRO A 27 -13.56 -12.16 -16.46
CA PRO A 27 -14.70 -12.62 -15.65
C PRO A 27 -15.29 -11.45 -14.87
N LYS A 28 -16.57 -11.18 -15.07
CA LYS A 28 -17.31 -10.15 -14.31
C LYS A 28 -17.46 -10.61 -12.86
N ARG A 29 -16.53 -10.18 -12.00
CA ARG A 29 -16.69 -10.32 -10.55
C ARG A 29 -17.80 -9.38 -10.08
N LYS A 30 -18.72 -9.87 -9.25
CA LYS A 30 -19.69 -9.03 -8.54
C LYS A 30 -18.96 -8.23 -7.46
N LEU A 31 -18.35 -7.14 -7.88
CA LEU A 31 -17.67 -6.20 -6.99
C LEU A 31 -18.66 -5.11 -6.56
N PRO A 32 -18.43 -4.44 -5.42
CA PRO A 32 -19.14 -3.21 -5.08
C PRO A 32 -19.12 -2.22 -6.26
N PRO A 33 -20.14 -1.36 -6.38
CA PRO A 33 -20.10 -0.28 -7.34
C PRO A 33 -18.85 0.57 -7.10
N GLY A 34 -18.00 0.69 -8.12
CA GLY A 34 -16.75 1.43 -8.04
C GLY A 34 -16.43 2.08 -9.39
N PRO A 35 -15.47 3.01 -9.43
CA PRO A 35 -15.08 3.67 -10.65
C PRO A 35 -14.58 2.65 -11.69
N LYS A 36 -15.04 2.82 -12.94
CA LYS A 36 -14.74 1.90 -14.04
C LYS A 36 -13.24 1.94 -14.39
N PRO A 37 -12.51 0.82 -14.27
CA PRO A 37 -11.07 0.78 -14.47
C PRO A 37 -10.68 0.86 -15.95
N TRP A 38 -9.54 1.48 -16.25
CA TRP A 38 -8.92 1.45 -17.56
C TRP A 38 -8.19 0.11 -17.81
N PRO A 39 -8.09 -0.37 -19.06
CA PRO A 39 -7.59 -1.73 -19.39
C PRO A 39 -6.17 -2.06 -18.93
N ILE A 40 -5.32 -1.06 -18.65
CA ILE A 40 -3.90 -1.25 -18.27
C ILE A 40 -3.56 -0.47 -17.00
N ILE A 41 -3.90 0.82 -16.96
CA ILE A 41 -3.60 1.72 -15.84
C ILE A 41 -4.57 1.51 -14.66
N GLY A 42 -5.71 0.84 -14.89
CA GLY A 42 -6.74 0.67 -13.87
C GLY A 42 -7.36 2.01 -13.46
N ASN A 43 -7.39 2.27 -12.15
CA ASN A 43 -7.92 3.50 -11.56
C ASN A 43 -6.80 4.45 -11.09
N LEU A 44 -5.54 4.22 -11.49
CA LEU A 44 -4.39 4.99 -11.02
C LEU A 44 -4.49 6.49 -11.40
N ASN A 45 -5.16 6.80 -12.52
CA ASN A 45 -5.41 8.17 -12.94
C ASN A 45 -6.32 8.97 -11.97
N LEU A 46 -7.00 8.29 -11.03
CA LEU A 46 -7.81 8.92 -9.99
C LEU A 46 -7.00 9.26 -8.73
N LEU A 47 -5.74 8.78 -8.64
CA LEU A 47 -4.84 9.06 -7.53
C LEU A 47 -4.02 10.32 -7.85
N GLY A 48 -4.18 11.36 -7.04
CA GLY A 48 -3.40 12.61 -7.13
C GLY A 48 -2.05 12.50 -6.42
N SER A 49 -1.39 13.64 -6.21
CA SER A 49 -0.12 13.73 -5.48
C SER A 49 -0.21 13.26 -4.02
N LEU A 50 -1.41 13.31 -3.44
CA LEU A 50 -1.72 12.84 -2.10
C LEU A 50 -2.75 11.69 -2.19
N PRO A 51 -2.30 10.43 -2.31
CA PRO A 51 -3.17 9.27 -2.54
C PRO A 51 -4.26 9.12 -1.48
N HIS A 52 -3.96 9.43 -0.22
CA HIS A 52 -4.93 9.33 0.89
C HIS A 52 -6.14 10.27 0.71
N LYS A 53 -5.94 11.49 0.18
CA LYS A 53 -7.04 12.44 -0.09
C LYS A 53 -7.91 11.95 -1.25
N SER A 54 -7.27 11.47 -2.31
CA SER A 54 -7.97 10.88 -3.46
C SER A 54 -8.80 9.66 -3.05
N LEU A 55 -8.23 8.74 -2.26
CA LEU A 55 -8.94 7.56 -1.77
C LEU A 55 -10.11 7.92 -0.87
N HIS A 56 -9.95 8.90 0.03
CA HIS A 56 -11.05 9.41 0.87
C HIS A 56 -12.18 10.00 0.02
N HIS A 57 -11.86 10.83 -0.97
CA HIS A 57 -12.88 11.41 -1.86
C HIS A 57 -13.60 10.32 -2.68
N LEU A 58 -12.88 9.30 -3.14
CA LEU A 58 -13.48 8.17 -3.84
C LEU A 58 -14.42 7.36 -2.94
N SER A 59 -14.10 7.15 -1.66
CA SER A 59 -14.99 6.43 -0.74
C SER A 59 -16.27 7.21 -0.45
N GLN A 60 -16.20 8.55 -0.34
CA GLN A 60 -17.40 9.39 -0.20
C GLN A 60 -18.32 9.29 -1.44
N LYS A 61 -17.73 9.16 -2.63
CA LYS A 61 -18.48 9.11 -3.90
C LYS A 61 -19.06 7.74 -4.23
N TYR A 62 -18.32 6.66 -3.99
CA TYR A 62 -18.68 5.31 -4.43
C TYR A 62 -19.11 4.38 -3.29
N GLY A 63 -19.05 4.85 -2.05
CA GLY A 63 -19.35 4.06 -0.85
C GLY A 63 -18.09 3.46 -0.22
N ASP A 64 -18.29 2.74 0.88
CA ASP A 64 -17.18 2.26 1.71
C ASP A 64 -16.24 1.33 0.95
N LEU A 65 -14.94 1.54 1.18
CA LEU A 65 -13.87 0.68 0.67
C LEU A 65 -13.91 -0.75 1.26
N MET A 66 -14.65 -0.95 2.36
CA MET A 66 -14.82 -2.23 3.05
C MET A 66 -16.30 -2.59 3.18
N LEU A 67 -16.64 -3.83 2.80
CA LEU A 67 -18.01 -4.37 2.84
C LEU A 67 -18.20 -5.42 3.96
N LEU A 68 -17.57 -5.22 5.12
CA LEU A 68 -17.88 -6.03 6.31
C LEU A 68 -18.96 -5.27 7.06
N LYS A 69 -20.09 -5.91 7.41
CA LYS A 69 -21.26 -5.19 7.93
C LYS A 69 -21.72 -5.55 9.34
N GLU A 70 -21.27 -6.63 9.96
CA GLU A 70 -21.95 -7.09 11.20
C GLU A 70 -21.03 -7.75 12.25
N ARG A 71 -19.70 -7.57 12.17
CA ARG A 71 -18.74 -8.02 13.20
C ARG A 71 -17.38 -7.36 13.05
N TRP A 72 -16.56 -7.39 14.10
CA TRP A 72 -15.15 -6.98 14.02
C TRP A 72 -14.35 -7.86 13.05
N VAL A 73 -13.33 -7.25 12.45
CA VAL A 73 -12.41 -7.89 11.51
C VAL A 73 -11.46 -8.81 12.26
N GLU A 74 -11.36 -10.03 11.76
CA GLU A 74 -10.44 -11.07 12.24
C GLU A 74 -9.42 -11.45 11.16
N GLU A 75 -8.40 -12.21 11.53
CA GLU A 75 -7.32 -12.62 10.62
C GLU A 75 -7.83 -13.38 9.38
N GLU A 76 -8.91 -14.15 9.54
CA GLU A 76 -9.52 -14.94 8.45
C GLU A 76 -10.03 -14.06 7.30
N ASP A 77 -10.39 -12.81 7.60
CA ASP A 77 -10.91 -11.87 6.61
C ASP A 77 -9.81 -11.15 5.82
N PHE A 78 -8.54 -11.32 6.17
CA PHE A 78 -7.43 -10.61 5.51
C PHE A 78 -7.36 -10.87 4.00
N SER A 79 -7.71 -12.08 3.57
CA SER A 79 -7.79 -12.46 2.15
C SER A 79 -8.82 -11.63 1.36
N LYS A 80 -9.83 -11.07 2.06
CA LYS A 80 -10.91 -10.26 1.49
C LYS A 80 -10.63 -8.76 1.57
N LEU A 81 -9.49 -8.35 2.15
CA LEU A 81 -9.12 -6.95 2.39
C LEU A 81 -7.88 -6.51 1.58
N PRO A 82 -7.84 -6.72 0.25
CA PRO A 82 -6.66 -6.39 -0.56
C PRO A 82 -6.33 -4.90 -0.58
N TYR A 83 -7.34 -4.03 -0.41
CA TYR A 83 -7.14 -2.58 -0.35
C TYR A 83 -6.44 -2.15 0.95
N ILE A 84 -6.76 -2.78 2.08
CA ILE A 84 -6.09 -2.48 3.36
C ILE A 84 -4.62 -2.88 3.28
N ASP A 85 -4.34 -4.07 2.76
CA ASP A 85 -2.96 -4.52 2.54
C ASP A 85 -2.18 -3.57 1.60
N ALA A 86 -2.80 -3.12 0.51
CA ALA A 86 -2.20 -2.15 -0.40
C ALA A 86 -1.93 -0.79 0.29
N ILE A 87 -2.88 -0.28 1.09
CA ILE A 87 -2.73 0.97 1.84
C ILE A 87 -1.58 0.85 2.86
N ILE A 88 -1.47 -0.28 3.58
CA ILE A 88 -0.40 -0.50 4.55
C ILE A 88 0.97 -0.53 3.84
N LYS A 89 1.08 -1.27 2.74
CA LYS A 89 2.32 -1.36 1.95
C LYS A 89 2.73 -0.02 1.37
N GLU A 90 1.79 0.74 0.82
CA GLU A 90 2.07 2.06 0.27
C GLU A 90 2.42 3.08 1.36
N THR A 91 1.74 3.00 2.51
CA THR A 91 2.10 3.81 3.69
C THR A 91 3.53 3.51 4.13
N PHE A 92 3.94 2.25 4.24
CA PHE A 92 5.32 1.90 4.59
C PHE A 92 6.35 2.25 3.52
N ARG A 93 5.94 2.36 2.25
CA ARG A 93 6.79 2.82 1.15
C ARG A 93 7.03 4.32 1.20
N LEU A 94 5.99 5.11 1.51
CA LEU A 94 6.05 6.57 1.60
C LEU A 94 6.64 7.05 2.94
N HIS A 95 6.25 6.37 4.02
CA HIS A 95 6.52 6.73 5.41
C HIS A 95 7.10 5.51 6.14
N PRO A 96 8.37 5.14 5.87
CA PRO A 96 8.98 3.96 6.46
C PRO A 96 9.14 4.13 7.98
N VAL A 97 8.85 3.09 8.75
CA VAL A 97 8.96 3.14 10.22
C VAL A 97 10.39 3.49 10.67
N CYS A 98 11.40 2.99 9.95
CA CYS A 98 12.82 3.26 10.20
C CYS A 98 13.49 3.77 8.93
N ALA A 99 14.13 4.94 9.00
CA ALA A 99 14.87 5.54 7.89
C ALA A 99 16.16 4.76 7.54
N LEU A 100 16.85 4.28 8.58
CA LEU A 100 18.10 3.53 8.45
C LEU A 100 18.01 2.27 9.31
N LEU A 101 18.29 1.12 8.70
CA LEU A 101 18.44 -0.14 9.43
C LEU A 101 19.76 -0.16 10.20
N ALA A 102 19.83 -1.02 11.22
CA ALA A 102 21.07 -1.22 11.97
C ALA A 102 22.20 -1.61 11.01
N PRO A 103 23.40 -1.00 11.13
CA PRO A 103 24.50 -1.30 10.22
C PRO A 103 24.82 -2.79 10.22
N HIS A 104 24.98 -3.34 9.03
CA HIS A 104 25.50 -4.69 8.85
C HIS A 104 27.02 -4.64 8.66
N TYR A 105 27.72 -5.71 9.01
CA TYR A 105 29.17 -5.80 8.86
C TYR A 105 29.52 -7.01 7.99
N SER A 106 30.43 -6.82 7.04
CA SER A 106 30.96 -7.96 6.27
C SER A 106 31.79 -8.87 7.20
N LEU A 107 31.47 -10.16 7.24
CA LEU A 107 32.18 -11.13 8.09
C LEU A 107 33.44 -11.69 7.42
N GLU A 108 33.52 -11.55 6.10
CA GLU A 108 34.60 -12.04 5.23
C GLU A 108 34.73 -11.11 4.02
N ASP A 109 35.84 -11.23 3.28
CA ASP A 109 36.01 -10.51 2.02
C ASP A 109 35.01 -11.07 1.00
N CYS A 110 34.19 -10.23 0.37
CA CYS A 110 33.18 -10.67 -0.57
C CYS A 110 33.05 -9.71 -1.77
N ASN A 111 32.53 -10.21 -2.90
CA ASN A 111 32.22 -9.37 -4.06
C ASN A 111 30.69 -9.18 -4.16
N VAL A 112 30.24 -7.93 -4.22
CA VAL A 112 28.83 -7.57 -4.35
C VAL A 112 28.66 -6.63 -5.54
N ALA A 113 27.82 -7.02 -6.50
CA ALA A 113 27.57 -6.26 -7.73
C ALA A 113 28.85 -5.89 -8.52
N GLY A 114 29.89 -6.73 -8.45
CA GLY A 114 31.19 -6.49 -9.09
C GLY A 114 32.20 -5.71 -8.25
N TYR A 115 31.83 -5.27 -7.04
CA TYR A 115 32.71 -4.54 -6.12
C TYR A 115 33.24 -5.45 -5.00
N ASP A 116 34.55 -5.36 -4.73
CA ASP A 116 35.17 -6.07 -3.61
C ASP A 116 34.95 -5.31 -2.29
N ILE A 117 34.32 -5.99 -1.33
CA ILE A 117 33.99 -5.51 0.01
C ILE A 117 34.85 -6.26 1.02
N PRO A 118 35.84 -5.59 1.67
CA PRO A 118 36.66 -6.21 2.70
C PRO A 118 35.87 -6.59 3.95
N LYS A 119 36.36 -7.60 4.66
CA LYS A 119 35.89 -7.98 5.99
C LYS A 119 35.92 -6.79 6.95
N GLY A 120 34.86 -6.64 7.74
CA GLY A 120 34.70 -5.56 8.70
C GLY A 120 34.09 -4.28 8.14
N THR A 121 33.83 -4.20 6.82
CA THR A 121 33.14 -3.06 6.22
C THR A 121 31.71 -2.93 6.76
N ALA A 122 31.35 -1.72 7.21
CA ALA A 122 29.99 -1.40 7.61
C ALA A 122 29.13 -1.09 6.37
N VAL A 123 28.02 -1.79 6.23
CA VAL A 123 27.05 -1.66 5.15
C VAL A 123 25.76 -1.09 5.72
N PHE A 124 25.35 0.05 5.17
CA PHE A 124 24.08 0.70 5.49
C PHE A 124 23.08 0.31 4.39
N GLU A 125 22.00 -0.37 4.78
CA GLU A 125 20.93 -0.76 3.88
C GLU A 125 19.87 0.34 3.84
N GLU A 126 19.62 0.89 2.65
CA GLU A 126 18.58 1.90 2.44
C GLU A 126 17.24 1.23 2.07
N ILE A 127 16.22 1.56 2.86
CA ILE A 127 14.78 1.39 2.60
C ILE A 127 14.34 -0.04 2.23
N GLN A 128 14.25 -0.86 3.27
CA GLN A 128 13.13 -1.79 3.43
C GLN A 128 12.66 -1.69 4.88
N SER A 129 11.44 -1.20 5.11
CA SER A 129 10.97 -0.78 6.44
C SER A 129 11.05 -1.89 7.50
N ILE A 130 11.16 -3.16 7.09
CA ILE A 130 11.22 -4.33 7.98
C ILE A 130 12.40 -5.28 7.62
N GLY A 131 13.30 -4.87 6.73
CA GLY A 131 14.48 -5.62 6.30
C GLY A 131 14.18 -6.92 5.54
N SER A 132 15.24 -7.62 5.12
CA SER A 132 15.14 -8.90 4.43
C SER A 132 16.23 -9.89 4.86
N GLY A 133 16.14 -11.13 4.36
CA GLY A 133 17.12 -12.18 4.66
C GLY A 133 17.20 -12.57 6.13
N ARG A 134 18.41 -12.93 6.58
CA ARG A 134 18.67 -13.49 7.92
C ARG A 134 18.47 -12.51 9.08
N ARG A 135 18.44 -11.20 8.80
CA ARG A 135 18.25 -10.13 9.80
C ARG A 135 16.96 -9.35 9.60
N ARG A 136 15.98 -9.92 8.86
CA ARG A 136 14.61 -9.39 8.85
C ARG A 136 14.07 -9.32 10.27
N CYS A 137 13.23 -8.33 10.56
CA CYS A 137 12.56 -8.23 11.85
C CYS A 137 11.85 -9.54 12.21
N PRO A 138 12.17 -10.16 13.37
CA PRO A 138 11.52 -11.40 13.80
C PRO A 138 10.03 -11.19 14.09
N GLY A 139 9.62 -9.95 14.41
CA GLY A 139 8.23 -9.57 14.66
C GLY A 139 7.44 -9.17 13.41
N TYR A 140 7.99 -9.26 12.20
CA TYR A 140 7.34 -8.76 10.98
C TYR A 140 5.94 -9.36 10.75
N SER A 141 5.82 -10.68 10.86
CA SER A 141 4.57 -11.38 10.61
C SER A 141 3.49 -10.97 11.60
N LEU A 142 3.82 -10.93 12.90
CA LEU A 142 2.90 -10.49 13.93
C LEU A 142 2.56 -9.00 13.78
N GLY A 143 3.56 -8.15 13.55
CA GLY A 143 3.40 -6.72 13.39
C GLY A 143 2.47 -6.37 12.23
N LEU A 144 2.61 -7.03 11.08
CA LEU A 144 1.69 -6.86 9.96
C LEU A 144 0.26 -7.26 10.31
N LYS A 145 0.07 -8.39 11.00
CA LYS A 145 -1.28 -8.82 11.42
C LYS A 145 -1.92 -7.82 12.38
N VAL A 146 -1.15 -7.32 13.35
CA VAL A 146 -1.62 -6.29 14.29
C VAL A 146 -2.00 -5.01 13.54
N VAL A 147 -1.11 -4.49 12.68
CA VAL A 147 -1.39 -3.28 11.90
C VAL A 147 -2.62 -3.47 11.00
N GLN A 148 -2.74 -4.63 10.35
CA GLN A 148 -3.86 -4.94 9.47
C GLN A 148 -5.19 -5.04 10.23
N THR A 149 -5.25 -5.79 11.33
CA THR A 149 -6.44 -5.88 12.19
C THR A 149 -6.80 -4.52 12.77
N THR A 150 -5.83 -3.80 13.34
CA THR A 150 -6.07 -2.49 13.95
C THR A 150 -6.58 -1.50 12.91
N MET A 151 -5.91 -1.36 11.76
CA MET A 151 -6.33 -0.46 10.70
C MET A 151 -7.74 -0.81 10.18
N ALA A 152 -8.00 -2.10 9.93
CA ALA A 152 -9.30 -2.55 9.45
C ALA A 152 -10.41 -2.27 10.47
N ASN A 153 -10.19 -2.56 11.76
CA ASN A 153 -11.16 -2.31 12.81
C ASN A 153 -11.37 -0.82 13.09
N LEU A 154 -10.32 0.00 13.04
CA LEU A 154 -10.43 1.45 13.21
C LEU A 154 -11.26 2.08 12.08
N LEU A 155 -11.04 1.66 10.82
CA LEU A 155 -11.80 2.15 9.67
C LEU A 155 -13.21 1.57 9.58
N HIS A 156 -13.42 0.33 10.03
CA HIS A 156 -14.72 -0.33 10.01
C HIS A 156 -15.62 0.18 11.14
N GLY A 157 -15.05 0.33 12.34
CA GLY A 157 -15.77 0.64 13.56
C GLY A 157 -16.03 2.13 13.77
N PHE A 158 -15.31 3.05 13.14
CA PHE A 158 -15.42 4.47 13.51
C PHE A 158 -15.52 5.40 12.31
N ASN A 159 -16.35 6.42 12.45
CA ASN A 159 -16.26 7.64 11.67
C ASN A 159 -15.22 8.55 12.33
N TRP A 160 -14.39 9.18 11.51
CA TRP A 160 -13.27 9.99 11.97
C TRP A 160 -13.54 11.46 11.70
N LYS A 161 -13.45 12.30 12.73
CA LYS A 161 -13.51 13.76 12.64
C LYS A 161 -12.19 14.36 13.10
N LEU A 162 -11.78 15.47 12.49
CA LEU A 162 -10.66 16.25 13.00
C LEU A 162 -11.08 16.96 14.29
N GLY A 163 -10.19 16.98 15.28
CA GLY A 163 -10.42 17.70 16.53
C GLY A 163 -10.24 19.21 16.35
N GLY A 164 -11.09 20.01 17.00
CA GLY A 164 -11.03 21.47 16.96
C GLY A 164 -11.42 22.05 15.59
N ASP A 165 -10.86 23.22 15.25
CA ASP A 165 -11.12 23.95 13.99
C ASP A 165 -10.18 23.54 12.84
N MET A 166 -9.49 22.41 12.94
CA MET A 166 -8.50 21.95 11.96
C MET A 166 -9.16 21.43 10.68
N LYS A 167 -8.73 21.92 9.51
CA LYS A 167 -9.23 21.45 8.21
C LYS A 167 -8.30 20.37 7.62
N PRO A 168 -8.79 19.53 6.68
CA PRO A 168 -7.96 18.52 6.00
C PRO A 168 -6.75 19.09 5.24
N GLU A 169 -6.80 20.37 4.87
CA GLU A 169 -5.71 21.07 4.20
C GLU A 169 -4.58 21.44 5.17
N ASP A 170 -4.89 21.58 6.45
CA ASP A 170 -3.94 22.01 7.49
C ASP A 170 -3.09 20.85 8.01
N ILE A 171 -3.39 19.61 7.60
CA ILE A 171 -2.64 18.42 8.00
C ILE A 171 -1.27 18.41 7.31
N SER A 172 -0.22 18.66 8.09
CA SER A 172 1.17 18.53 7.66
C SER A 172 1.59 17.06 7.59
N MET A 173 2.24 16.68 6.49
CA MET A 173 2.87 15.36 6.29
C MET A 173 4.37 15.39 6.61
N ASP A 174 4.86 16.46 7.26
CA ASP A 174 6.27 16.56 7.63
C ASP A 174 6.61 15.56 8.73
N GLU A 175 7.81 15.01 8.66
CA GLU A 175 8.28 13.96 9.56
C GLU A 175 9.55 14.36 10.31
N ILE A 176 9.71 13.79 11.50
CA ILE A 176 10.97 13.85 12.24
C ILE A 176 11.73 12.56 11.97
N TYR A 177 12.91 12.70 11.36
CA TYR A 177 13.80 11.58 11.08
C TYR A 177 14.63 11.24 12.32
N GLY A 178 14.65 9.95 12.68
CA GLY A 178 15.43 9.41 13.79
C GLY A 178 15.57 7.89 13.64
N LEU A 179 15.77 7.18 14.75
CA LEU A 179 15.71 5.71 14.75
C LEU A 179 14.34 5.22 14.28
N THR A 180 13.28 5.93 14.66
CA THR A 180 11.93 5.78 14.14
C THR A 180 11.43 7.09 13.53
N ILE A 181 10.69 7.00 12.44
CA ILE A 181 10.06 8.15 11.79
C ILE A 181 8.67 8.34 12.38
N HIS A 182 8.33 9.57 12.72
CA HIS A 182 7.01 9.95 13.21
C HIS A 182 6.60 11.31 12.66
N PRO A 183 5.28 11.59 12.56
CA PRO A 183 4.78 12.89 12.16
C PRO A 183 5.35 13.99 13.07
N LYS A 184 5.80 15.09 12.47
CA LYS A 184 6.35 16.25 13.18
C LYS A 184 5.30 16.95 14.03
N ASN A 185 4.08 17.04 13.50
CA ASN A 185 2.95 17.66 14.16
C ASN A 185 1.91 16.57 14.48
N PRO A 186 1.51 16.38 15.74
CA PRO A 186 0.50 15.39 16.09
C PRO A 186 -0.87 15.80 15.54
N ILE A 187 -1.62 14.82 15.03
CA ILE A 187 -2.99 15.01 14.53
C ILE A 187 -3.96 14.64 15.65
N SER A 188 -4.93 15.52 15.94
CA SER A 188 -6.02 15.24 16.87
C SER A 188 -7.24 14.72 16.10
N LEU A 189 -7.73 13.54 16.48
CA LEU A 189 -8.87 12.89 15.85
C LEU A 189 -9.92 12.53 16.89
N ILE A 190 -11.18 12.73 16.53
CA ILE A 190 -12.36 12.33 17.29
C ILE A 190 -12.95 11.09 16.61
N MET A 191 -13.11 10.02 17.39
CA MET A 191 -13.68 8.76 16.96
C MET A 191 -15.17 8.71 17.30
N GLU A 192 -16.02 8.59 16.29
CA GLU A 192 -17.46 8.41 16.47
C GLU A 192 -17.87 6.98 16.13
N PRO A 193 -18.56 6.25 17.02
CA PRO A 193 -19.04 4.90 16.74
C PRO A 193 -19.89 4.86 15.47
N ARG A 194 -19.55 3.95 14.56
CA ARG A 194 -20.22 3.75 13.27
C ARG A 194 -21.16 2.54 13.26
N LEU A 195 -20.81 1.50 14.02
CA LEU A 195 -21.53 0.24 14.10
C LEU A 195 -22.61 0.30 15.20
N PRO A 196 -23.51 -0.70 15.26
CA PRO A 196 -24.45 -0.82 16.38
C PRO A 196 -23.74 -0.88 17.74
N LEU A 197 -24.33 -0.25 18.75
CA LEU A 197 -23.71 -0.04 20.07
C LEU A 197 -23.31 -1.35 20.77
N HIS A 198 -23.97 -2.47 20.48
CA HIS A 198 -23.69 -3.77 21.08
C HIS A 198 -22.35 -4.40 20.65
N LEU A 199 -21.66 -3.81 19.67
CA LEU A 199 -20.37 -4.28 19.20
C LEU A 199 -19.18 -3.56 19.87
N TYR A 200 -19.40 -2.52 20.68
CA TYR A 200 -18.35 -1.80 21.41
C TYR A 200 -18.33 -2.19 22.89
#